data_AF-A0A7L2ISC0-F1
#
_entry.id   AF-A0A7L2ISC0-F1
#
_cell.length_a   1.000
_cell.length_b   1.000
_cell.length_c   1.000
_cell.angle_alpha   90.00
_cell.angle_beta   90.00
_cell.angle_gamma   90.00
#
_symmetry.space_group_name_H-M   'P 1'
#
loop_
_entity.id
_entity.type
_entity.pdbx_description
1 polymer ?
#
loop_
_entity_poly.entity_id
_entity_poly.type
_entity_poly.pdbx_seq_one_letter_code
_entity_poly.pdbx_strand_id
1 'polypeptide(L)'
;RFYGRIAENPGDHEANTLQAIKENAKGLAGISGERIWVELKKILLGNHVSHLVQLMYELHVAQYIGLPLHGNLEEFDRVTKNIQKLSPKPMTVLTALFKTKDDVTNLDLRLKISKEEKNLGLFLVKHRQELTKVSGPEPLRPYQDFIMDSREANTISKICELLKYQGEEHLLKEMQQWTVPTFPVSGHDLRKLGVSSGKDIGAALQQLRDEWKKSGYHMDKEELLSCLKKL
;
A
#
# COMPACT_ATOMS: atom_id res chain seq x y z
N ARG A 1 6.01 13.39 -19.36
CA ARG A 1 6.79 13.90 -18.20
C ARG A 1 6.93 15.42 -18.23
N PHE A 2 7.66 16.00 -19.19
CA PHE A 2 7.97 17.43 -19.17
C PHE A 2 6.74 18.32 -19.22
N TYR A 3 5.73 17.96 -20.02
CA TYR A 3 4.44 18.64 -20.03
C TYR A 3 3.87 18.84 -18.61
N GLY A 4 3.73 17.76 -17.84
CA GLY A 4 3.27 17.83 -16.45
C GLY A 4 4.17 18.63 -15.50
N ARG A 5 5.41 18.95 -15.89
CA ARG A 5 6.32 19.77 -15.09
C ARG A 5 6.16 21.26 -15.38
N ILE A 6 5.81 21.64 -16.60
CA ILE A 6 5.87 23.03 -17.07
C ILE A 6 4.50 23.61 -17.44
N ALA A 7 3.52 22.78 -17.79
CA ALA A 7 2.21 23.25 -18.18
C ALA A 7 1.41 23.68 -16.94
N GLU A 8 0.83 24.88 -16.99
CA GLU A 8 -0.07 25.38 -15.95
C GLU A 8 -1.37 24.60 -15.93
N ASN A 9 -1.99 24.43 -17.10
CA ASN A 9 -3.25 23.72 -17.29
C ASN A 9 -3.06 22.49 -18.20
N PRO A 10 -3.76 21.37 -17.92
CA PRO A 10 -3.79 20.23 -18.81
C PRO A 10 -4.64 20.50 -20.06
N GLY A 11 -4.38 19.75 -21.12
CA GLY A 11 -5.26 19.67 -22.31
C GLY A 11 -4.78 20.46 -23.53
N ASP A 12 -3.94 21.48 -23.35
CA ASP A 12 -3.34 22.21 -24.47
C ASP A 12 -2.13 21.45 -25.03
N HIS A 13 -2.34 20.64 -26.06
CA HIS A 13 -1.30 19.88 -26.76
C HIS A 13 -1.31 20.20 -28.24
N GLU A 14 -0.12 20.31 -28.84
CA GLU A 14 -0.02 20.43 -30.30
C GLU A 14 -0.48 19.13 -30.97
N ALA A 15 -1.45 19.23 -31.89
CA ALA A 15 -2.03 18.08 -32.57
C ALA A 15 -0.99 17.22 -33.32
N ASN A 16 -0.01 17.84 -33.98
CA ASN A 16 1.05 17.12 -34.69
C ASN A 16 1.91 16.29 -33.73
N THR A 17 2.19 16.82 -32.54
CA THR A 17 2.95 16.10 -31.50
C THR A 17 2.17 14.88 -31.00
N LEU A 18 0.87 15.02 -30.75
CA LEU A 18 0.01 13.89 -30.35
C LEU A 18 -0.05 12.80 -31.44
N GLN A 19 -0.20 13.22 -32.70
CA GLN A 19 -0.22 12.30 -33.84
C GLN A 19 1.10 11.53 -33.96
N ALA A 20 2.23 12.23 -33.88
CA ALA A 20 3.56 11.60 -33.92
C ALA A 20 3.75 10.59 -32.77
N ILE A 21 3.28 10.89 -31.56
CA ILE A 21 3.30 9.95 -30.43
C ILE A 21 2.48 8.71 -30.75
N LYS A 22 1.25 8.87 -31.24
CA LYS A 22 0.34 7.76 -31.56
C LYS A 22 0.92 6.82 -32.61
N GLU A 23 1.45 7.38 -33.70
CA GLU A 23 2.06 6.61 -34.80
C GLU A 23 3.31 5.85 -34.37
N ASN A 24 4.08 6.40 -33.42
CA ASN A 24 5.36 5.82 -32.99
C ASN A 24 5.29 5.09 -31.65
N ALA A 25 4.11 5.00 -31.01
CA ALA A 25 3.94 4.40 -29.68
C ALA A 25 4.50 2.97 -29.60
N LYS A 26 4.36 2.17 -30.68
CA LYS A 26 4.89 0.81 -30.79
C LYS A 26 6.41 0.73 -30.59
N GLY A 27 7.15 1.78 -30.93
CA GLY A 27 8.59 1.86 -30.72
C GLY A 27 9.00 1.68 -29.25
N LEU A 28 8.12 2.01 -28.30
CA LEU A 28 8.36 1.80 -26.86
C LEU A 28 8.49 0.31 -26.51
N ALA A 29 7.96 -0.62 -27.30
CA ALA A 29 8.16 -2.05 -27.11
C ALA A 29 9.65 -2.46 -27.21
N GLY A 30 10.46 -1.70 -27.97
CA GLY A 30 11.90 -1.91 -28.10
C GLY A 30 12.73 -1.22 -27.00
N ILE A 31 12.12 -0.43 -26.11
CA ILE A 31 12.82 0.26 -25.02
C ILE A 31 12.85 -0.62 -23.78
N SER A 32 14.01 -0.67 -23.12
CA SER A 32 14.20 -1.46 -21.90
C SER A 32 13.21 -1.06 -20.80
N GLY A 33 12.77 -2.06 -20.04
CA GLY A 33 11.77 -1.88 -18.97
C GLY A 33 12.23 -0.89 -17.91
N GLU A 34 13.51 -0.93 -17.56
CA GLU A 34 14.12 -0.08 -16.53
C GLU A 34 14.08 1.40 -16.94
N ARG A 35 14.36 1.71 -18.22
CA ARG A 35 14.31 3.08 -18.74
C ARG A 35 12.89 3.62 -18.74
N ILE A 36 11.92 2.79 -19.14
CA ILE A 36 10.50 3.15 -19.08
C ILE A 36 10.09 3.38 -17.63
N TRP A 37 10.49 2.48 -16.71
CA TRP A 37 10.09 2.56 -15.31
C TRP A 37 10.61 3.83 -14.63
N VAL A 38 11.86 4.21 -14.90
CA VAL A 38 12.44 5.48 -14.39
C VAL A 38 11.61 6.69 -14.81
N GLU A 39 11.15 6.75 -16.07
CA GLU A 39 10.34 7.86 -16.56
C GLU A 39 8.89 7.79 -16.07
N LEU A 40 8.30 6.61 -16.03
CA LEU A 40 6.93 6.40 -15.55
C LEU A 40 6.81 6.79 -14.07
N LYS A 41 7.79 6.46 -13.22
CA LYS A 41 7.82 6.91 -11.81
C LYS A 41 7.79 8.43 -11.67
N LYS A 42 8.52 9.15 -12.53
CA LYS A 42 8.52 10.63 -12.53
C LYS A 42 7.18 11.20 -12.98
N ILE A 43 6.49 10.51 -13.89
CA ILE A 43 5.16 10.92 -14.35
C ILE A 43 4.11 10.67 -13.26
N LEU A 44 4.17 9.50 -12.61
CA LEU A 44 3.22 9.09 -11.55
C LEU A 44 3.24 10.03 -10.33
N LEU A 45 4.37 10.68 -10.07
CA LEU A 45 4.55 11.64 -8.98
C LEU A 45 4.59 13.10 -9.45
N GLY A 46 4.33 13.36 -10.73
CA GLY A 46 4.34 14.70 -11.32
C GLY A 46 2.96 15.35 -11.34
N ASN A 47 2.89 16.63 -11.71
CA ASN A 47 1.60 17.30 -11.87
C ASN A 47 0.86 16.73 -13.09
N HIS A 48 -0.47 16.93 -13.09
CA HIS A 48 -1.37 16.51 -14.17
C HIS A 48 -1.32 15.01 -14.46
N VAL A 49 -0.97 14.17 -13.48
CA VAL A 49 -0.79 12.73 -13.67
C VAL A 49 -2.06 12.03 -14.20
N SER A 50 -3.24 12.40 -13.70
CA SER A 50 -4.54 11.88 -14.18
C SER A 50 -4.72 12.12 -15.68
N HIS A 51 -4.58 13.39 -16.12
CA HIS A 51 -4.59 13.76 -17.54
C HIS A 51 -3.55 13.00 -18.37
N LEU A 52 -2.30 12.93 -17.89
CA LEU A 52 -1.21 12.31 -18.65
C LEU A 52 -1.40 10.80 -18.80
N VAL A 53 -1.90 10.11 -17.78
CA VAL A 53 -2.17 8.67 -17.87
C VAL A 53 -3.35 8.42 -18.79
N GLN A 54 -4.44 9.18 -18.69
CA GLN A 54 -5.56 9.08 -19.61
C GLN A 54 -5.09 9.24 -21.08
N LEU A 55 -4.27 10.26 -21.34
CA LEU A 55 -3.70 10.49 -22.67
C LEU A 55 -2.83 9.32 -23.15
N MET A 56 -2.09 8.63 -22.26
CA MET A 56 -1.35 7.42 -22.63
C MET A 56 -2.27 6.28 -23.10
N TYR A 57 -3.48 6.17 -22.57
CA TYR A 57 -4.46 5.19 -23.04
C TYR A 57 -5.06 5.60 -24.39
N GLU A 58 -5.44 6.87 -24.55
CA GLU A 58 -6.01 7.41 -25.79
C GLU A 58 -5.03 7.30 -26.99
N LEU A 59 -3.73 7.47 -26.73
CA LEU A 59 -2.67 7.36 -27.73
C LEU A 59 -2.12 5.92 -27.87
N HIS A 60 -2.73 4.93 -27.21
CA HIS A 60 -2.30 3.52 -27.21
C HIS A 60 -0.86 3.28 -26.76
N VAL A 61 -0.33 4.15 -25.89
CA VAL A 61 1.00 4.01 -25.29
C VAL A 61 1.00 2.94 -24.21
N ALA A 62 -0.07 2.87 -23.41
CA ALA A 62 -0.22 2.00 -22.23
C ALA A 62 0.21 0.54 -22.50
N GLN A 63 -0.23 -0.03 -23.63
CA GLN A 63 0.02 -1.42 -24.02
C GLN A 63 1.50 -1.77 -24.25
N TYR A 64 2.36 -0.77 -24.52
CA TYR A 64 3.77 -0.99 -24.80
C TYR A 64 4.69 -0.77 -23.58
N ILE A 65 4.15 -0.15 -22.53
CA ILE A 65 4.90 0.26 -21.32
C ILE A 65 4.49 -0.53 -20.07
N GLY A 66 3.80 -1.67 -20.23
CA GLY A 66 3.48 -2.59 -19.14
C GLY A 66 2.24 -2.23 -18.33
N LEU A 67 1.46 -1.23 -18.78
CA LEU A 67 0.16 -0.94 -18.19
C LEU A 67 -0.89 -1.94 -18.71
N PRO A 68 -1.92 -2.27 -17.92
CA PRO A 68 -3.03 -3.11 -18.39
C PRO A 68 -3.74 -2.44 -19.57
N LEU A 69 -4.21 -3.22 -20.55
CA LEU A 69 -4.97 -2.68 -21.70
C LEU A 69 -6.24 -1.93 -21.27
N HIS A 70 -6.88 -2.41 -20.21
CA HIS A 70 -8.12 -1.86 -19.66
C HIS A 70 -7.94 -1.51 -18.18
N GLY A 71 -7.03 -0.57 -17.91
CA GLY A 71 -6.81 -0.04 -16.56
C GLY A 71 -8.03 0.69 -16.02
N ASN A 72 -8.17 0.68 -14.68
CA ASN A 72 -9.27 1.37 -14.01
C ASN A 72 -8.97 2.88 -13.87
N LEU A 73 -9.34 3.67 -14.88
CA LEU A 73 -9.09 5.12 -14.89
C LEU A 73 -9.92 5.88 -13.85
N GLU A 74 -11.13 5.41 -13.53
CA GLU A 74 -11.96 6.02 -12.50
C GLU A 74 -11.32 5.89 -11.11
N GLU A 75 -10.83 4.69 -10.77
CA GLU A 75 -10.10 4.46 -9.53
C GLU A 75 -8.77 5.23 -9.52
N PHE A 76 -8.09 5.34 -10.65
CA PHE A 76 -6.89 6.15 -10.79
C PHE A 76 -7.15 7.63 -10.49
N ASP A 77 -8.24 8.19 -10.99
CA ASP A 77 -8.64 9.57 -10.71
C ASP A 77 -9.01 9.77 -9.24
N ARG A 78 -9.69 8.81 -8.63
CA ARG A 78 -10.00 8.83 -7.19
C ARG A 78 -8.73 8.82 -6.35
N VAL A 79 -7.81 7.89 -6.63
CA VAL A 79 -6.56 7.74 -5.87
C VAL A 79 -5.63 8.94 -6.08
N THR A 80 -5.52 9.47 -7.31
CA THR A 80 -4.71 10.67 -7.57
C THR A 80 -5.21 11.90 -6.82
N LYS A 81 -6.53 12.04 -6.61
CA LYS A 81 -7.11 13.06 -5.73
C LYS A 81 -6.75 12.82 -4.26
N ASN A 82 -6.86 11.59 -3.78
CA ASN A 82 -6.55 11.23 -2.39
C ASN A 82 -5.09 11.56 -1.99
N ILE A 83 -4.16 11.41 -2.92
CA ILE A 83 -2.72 11.53 -2.65
C ILE A 83 -2.14 12.93 -2.91
N GLN A 84 -2.92 13.92 -3.38
CA GLN A 84 -2.39 15.21 -3.87
C GLN A 84 -1.48 15.93 -2.86
N LYS A 85 -1.75 15.79 -1.56
CA LYS A 85 -1.00 16.43 -0.47
C LYS A 85 -0.10 15.46 0.29
N LEU A 86 0.06 14.26 -0.23
CA LEU A 86 0.81 13.17 0.39
C LEU A 86 2.05 12.86 -0.46
N SER A 87 3.01 12.16 0.13
CA SER A 87 4.19 11.66 -0.58
C SER A 87 4.05 10.16 -0.84
N PRO A 88 3.22 9.71 -1.81
CA PRO A 88 3.04 8.30 -2.11
C PRO A 88 4.26 7.72 -2.84
N LYS A 89 4.45 6.42 -2.72
CA LYS A 89 5.34 5.67 -3.63
C LYS A 89 4.68 5.58 -5.02
N PRO A 90 5.44 5.55 -6.13
CA PRO A 90 4.88 5.44 -7.47
C PRO A 90 3.96 4.23 -7.64
N MET A 91 4.32 3.09 -7.03
CA MET A 91 3.51 1.88 -7.07
C MET A 91 2.14 2.07 -6.41
N THR A 92 2.03 2.91 -5.39
CA THR A 92 0.76 3.22 -4.72
C THR A 92 -0.21 3.88 -5.68
N VAL A 93 0.27 4.85 -6.46
CA VAL A 93 -0.52 5.52 -7.50
C VAL A 93 -0.87 4.55 -8.63
N LEU A 94 0.14 3.82 -9.12
CA LEU A 94 0.00 2.94 -10.28
C LEU A 94 -0.97 1.79 -10.03
N THR A 95 -1.01 1.27 -8.81
CA THR A 95 -1.87 0.13 -8.44
C THR A 95 -3.36 0.44 -8.64
N ALA A 96 -3.75 1.72 -8.66
CA ALA A 96 -5.12 2.12 -8.95
C ALA A 96 -5.59 1.68 -10.35
N LEU A 97 -4.67 1.52 -11.32
CA LEU A 97 -4.98 0.99 -12.64
C LEU A 97 -5.21 -0.53 -12.65
N PHE A 98 -4.69 -1.25 -11.65
CA PHE A 98 -4.72 -2.72 -11.61
C PHE A 98 -6.05 -3.23 -11.06
N LYS A 99 -6.53 -4.32 -11.63
CA LYS A 99 -7.73 -5.04 -11.17
C LYS A 99 -7.34 -6.27 -10.36
N THR A 100 -6.27 -6.95 -10.76
CA THR A 100 -5.85 -8.24 -10.20
C THR A 100 -4.35 -8.29 -9.92
N LYS A 101 -3.91 -9.36 -9.25
CA LYS A 101 -2.48 -9.61 -8.99
C LYS A 101 -1.70 -9.90 -10.26
N ASP A 102 -2.36 -10.35 -11.32
CA ASP A 102 -1.73 -10.66 -12.60
C ASP A 102 -1.26 -9.37 -13.28
N ASP A 103 -1.97 -8.25 -13.10
CA ASP A 103 -1.54 -6.95 -13.61
C ASP A 103 -0.18 -6.54 -13.01
N VAL A 104 0.03 -6.78 -11.71
CA VAL A 104 1.31 -6.52 -11.03
C VAL A 104 2.42 -7.43 -11.57
N THR A 105 2.09 -8.70 -11.82
CA THR A 105 3.04 -9.69 -12.36
C THR A 105 3.44 -9.34 -13.78
N ASN A 106 2.49 -8.94 -14.63
CA ASN A 106 2.72 -8.51 -16.00
C ASN A 106 3.55 -7.22 -16.07
N LEU A 107 3.27 -6.27 -15.17
CA LEU A 107 4.09 -5.06 -15.03
C LEU A 107 5.55 -5.42 -14.70
N ASP A 108 5.77 -6.29 -13.71
CA ASP A 108 7.11 -6.75 -13.32
C ASP A 108 7.85 -7.43 -14.47
N LEU A 109 7.16 -8.32 -15.21
CA LEU A 109 7.73 -8.96 -16.39
C LEU A 109 8.22 -7.95 -17.43
N ARG A 110 7.46 -6.87 -17.66
CA ARG A 110 7.75 -5.84 -18.67
C ARG A 110 8.76 -4.78 -18.21
N LEU A 111 8.69 -4.35 -16.95
CA LEU A 111 9.41 -3.19 -16.43
C LEU A 111 10.57 -3.54 -15.50
N LYS A 112 10.71 -4.80 -15.09
CA LYS A 112 11.77 -5.27 -14.17
C LYS A 112 11.80 -4.45 -12.89
N ILE A 113 10.66 -4.36 -12.21
CA ILE A 113 10.52 -3.56 -10.98
C ILE A 113 11.25 -4.24 -9.81
N SER A 114 11.54 -3.48 -8.77
CA SER A 114 12.14 -4.06 -7.57
C SER A 114 11.19 -5.00 -6.83
N LYS A 115 11.75 -5.93 -6.04
CA LYS A 115 10.97 -6.81 -5.15
C LYS A 115 10.08 -6.02 -4.19
N GLU A 116 10.55 -4.88 -3.69
CA GLU A 116 9.77 -4.01 -2.80
C GLU A 116 8.55 -3.41 -3.53
N GLU A 117 8.76 -2.86 -4.74
CA GLU A 117 7.68 -2.32 -5.57
C GLU A 117 6.65 -3.42 -5.91
N LYS A 118 7.09 -4.61 -6.33
CA LYS A 118 6.19 -5.75 -6.61
C LYS A 118 5.35 -6.13 -5.38
N ASN A 119 6.01 -6.30 -4.23
CA ASN A 119 5.34 -6.70 -3.00
C ASN A 119 4.34 -5.64 -2.51
N LEU A 120 4.63 -4.35 -2.72
CA LEU A 120 3.71 -3.27 -2.42
C LEU A 120 2.48 -3.31 -3.34
N GLY A 121 2.67 -3.47 -4.65
CA GLY A 121 1.56 -3.57 -5.59
C GLY A 121 0.65 -4.76 -5.27
N LEU A 122 1.22 -5.93 -5.00
CA LEU A 122 0.47 -7.12 -4.60
C LEU A 122 -0.31 -6.92 -3.29
N PHE A 123 0.31 -6.26 -2.31
CA PHE A 123 -0.33 -5.93 -1.04
C PHE A 123 -1.54 -5.01 -1.25
N LEU A 124 -1.36 -3.92 -1.99
CA LEU A 124 -2.43 -2.95 -2.23
C LEU A 124 -3.59 -3.57 -3.02
N VAL A 125 -3.32 -4.30 -4.11
CA VAL A 125 -4.39 -4.99 -4.86
C VAL A 125 -5.18 -5.93 -3.94
N LYS A 126 -4.48 -6.66 -3.06
CA LYS A 126 -5.11 -7.63 -2.16
C LYS A 126 -5.95 -6.97 -1.07
N HIS A 127 -5.50 -5.85 -0.50
CA HIS A 127 -6.05 -5.33 0.76
C HIS A 127 -6.84 -4.02 0.62
N ARG A 128 -6.77 -3.31 -0.52
CA ARG A 128 -7.38 -1.98 -0.68
C ARG A 128 -8.88 -1.89 -0.42
N GLN A 129 -9.62 -2.99 -0.62
CA GLN A 129 -11.07 -3.05 -0.43
C GLN A 129 -11.48 -3.60 0.95
N GLU A 130 -10.72 -4.57 1.48
CA GLU A 130 -11.10 -5.31 2.69
C GLU A 130 -10.47 -4.74 3.96
N LEU A 131 -9.24 -4.24 3.89
CA LEU A 131 -8.54 -3.66 5.04
C LEU A 131 -8.83 -2.15 5.08
N THR A 132 -9.99 -1.82 5.64
CA THR A 132 -10.49 -0.44 5.76
C THR A 132 -10.69 -0.07 7.23
N LYS A 133 -10.92 1.21 7.49
CA LYS A 133 -11.26 1.69 8.83
C LYS A 133 -12.60 1.11 9.27
N VAL A 134 -12.74 0.85 10.56
CA VAL A 134 -14.05 0.54 11.16
C VAL A 134 -14.76 1.82 11.57
N SER A 135 -16.09 1.79 11.54
CA SER A 135 -16.90 2.83 12.17
C SER A 135 -16.84 2.64 13.69
N GLY A 136 -16.48 3.69 14.43
CA GLY A 136 -16.43 3.64 15.89
C GLY A 136 -15.28 4.45 16.48
N PRO A 137 -14.96 4.22 17.77
CA PRO A 137 -13.96 5.01 18.50
C PRO A 137 -12.52 4.70 18.07
N GLU A 138 -12.24 3.51 17.51
CA GLU A 138 -10.90 3.08 17.14
C GLU A 138 -10.79 2.75 15.63
N PRO A 139 -10.91 3.75 14.73
CA PRO A 139 -10.89 3.54 13.27
C PRO A 139 -9.56 2.95 12.75
N LEU A 140 -8.46 3.14 13.50
CA LEU A 140 -7.14 2.63 13.15
C LEU A 140 -6.93 1.14 13.51
N ARG A 141 -7.80 0.58 14.35
CA ARG A 141 -7.70 -0.78 14.92
C ARG A 141 -7.41 -1.86 13.88
N PRO A 142 -8.12 -1.93 12.72
CA PRO A 142 -7.89 -3.01 11.74
C PRO A 142 -6.47 -3.00 11.17
N TYR A 143 -5.90 -1.81 10.97
CA TYR A 143 -4.53 -1.64 10.45
C TYR A 143 -3.49 -2.02 11.51
N GLN A 144 -3.72 -1.66 12.78
CA GLN A 144 -2.86 -2.06 13.89
C GLN A 144 -2.89 -3.57 14.09
N ASP A 145 -4.08 -4.18 14.09
CA ASP A 145 -4.27 -5.62 14.17
C ASP A 145 -3.52 -6.33 13.04
N PHE A 146 -3.61 -5.82 11.81
CA PHE A 146 -2.86 -6.35 10.67
C PHE A 146 -1.34 -6.30 10.89
N ILE A 147 -0.82 -5.20 11.44
CA ILE A 147 0.62 -5.06 11.73
C ILE A 147 1.05 -6.06 12.80
N MET A 148 0.25 -6.23 13.86
CA MET A 148 0.57 -7.09 14.99
C MET A 148 0.49 -8.59 14.63
N ASP A 149 -0.42 -8.96 13.74
CA ASP A 149 -0.56 -10.35 13.26
C ASP A 149 0.46 -10.68 12.15
N SER A 150 1.00 -9.68 11.47
CA SER A 150 1.95 -9.85 10.37
C SER A 150 3.34 -10.23 10.85
N ARG A 151 3.94 -11.22 10.16
CA ARG A 151 5.36 -11.59 10.31
C ARG A 151 6.24 -10.97 9.24
N GLU A 152 5.67 -10.17 8.35
CA GLU A 152 6.39 -9.55 7.24
C GLU A 152 7.13 -8.29 7.69
N ALA A 153 8.39 -8.18 7.26
CA ALA A 153 9.13 -6.92 7.37
C ALA A 153 8.40 -5.79 6.61
N ASN A 154 8.57 -4.57 7.09
CA ASN A 154 8.04 -3.35 6.47
C ASN A 154 6.50 -3.29 6.36
N THR A 155 5.76 -4.08 7.15
CA THR A 155 4.28 -4.06 7.16
C THR A 155 3.73 -2.65 7.44
N ILE A 156 4.33 -1.91 8.38
CA ILE A 156 3.95 -0.52 8.68
C ILE A 156 4.06 0.35 7.41
N SER A 157 5.15 0.24 6.65
CA SER A 157 5.31 1.03 5.42
C SER A 157 4.23 0.71 4.38
N LYS A 158 3.85 -0.57 4.23
CA LYS A 158 2.76 -0.98 3.32
C LYS A 158 1.41 -0.43 3.77
N ILE A 159 1.13 -0.45 5.08
CA ILE A 159 -0.09 0.11 5.67
C ILE A 159 -0.15 1.63 5.47
N CYS A 160 0.95 2.35 5.66
CA CYS A 160 1.01 3.78 5.36
C CYS A 160 0.70 4.08 3.89
N GLU A 161 1.20 3.28 2.95
CA GLU A 161 0.85 3.43 1.53
C GLU A 161 -0.63 3.09 1.25
N LEU A 162 -1.20 2.10 1.94
CA LEU A 162 -2.62 1.78 1.85
C LEU A 162 -3.50 2.92 2.36
N LEU A 163 -3.16 3.54 3.49
CA LEU A 163 -3.87 4.70 4.03
C LEU A 163 -3.80 5.90 3.05
N LYS A 164 -2.65 6.13 2.41
CA LYS A 164 -2.53 7.12 1.32
C LYS A 164 -3.44 6.80 0.14
N TYR A 165 -3.44 5.54 -0.30
CA TYR A 165 -4.31 5.06 -1.39
C TYR A 165 -5.80 5.29 -1.08
N GLN A 166 -6.20 5.04 0.17
CA GLN A 166 -7.59 5.18 0.62
C GLN A 166 -8.00 6.64 0.89
N GLY A 167 -7.05 7.56 1.02
CA GLY A 167 -7.32 8.97 1.34
C GLY A 167 -7.52 9.23 2.84
N GLU A 168 -7.05 8.33 3.69
CA GLU A 168 -7.21 8.40 5.15
C GLU A 168 -6.08 9.21 5.79
N GLU A 169 -6.01 10.52 5.49
CA GLU A 169 -4.90 11.39 5.92
C GLU A 169 -4.74 11.46 7.46
N HIS A 170 -5.86 11.52 8.19
CA HIS A 170 -5.82 11.57 9.66
C HIS A 170 -5.24 10.28 10.24
N LEU A 171 -5.73 9.12 9.79
CA LEU A 171 -5.26 7.82 10.21
C LEU A 171 -3.80 7.56 9.81
N LEU A 172 -3.37 8.11 8.66
CA LEU A 172 -1.96 8.07 8.26
C LEU A 172 -1.07 8.77 9.29
N LYS A 173 -1.46 9.95 9.79
CA LYS A 173 -0.69 10.68 10.80
C LYS A 173 -0.63 9.90 12.12
N GLU A 174 -1.76 9.34 12.56
CA GLU A 174 -1.80 8.48 13.75
C GLU A 174 -0.90 7.24 13.58
N MET A 175 -0.97 6.55 12.44
CA MET A 175 -0.15 5.38 12.15
C MET A 175 1.35 5.70 12.14
N GLN A 176 1.73 6.87 11.63
CA GLN A 176 3.13 7.31 11.62
C GLN A 176 3.67 7.64 13.01
N GLN A 177 2.80 8.01 13.95
CA GLN A 177 3.15 8.30 15.34
C GLN A 177 3.03 7.06 16.25
N TRP A 178 2.34 6.02 15.79
CA TRP A 178 2.12 4.82 16.56
C TRP A 178 3.43 4.03 16.74
N THR A 179 3.83 3.86 17.99
CA THR A 179 4.93 2.97 18.35
C THR A 179 4.38 1.57 18.53
N VAL A 180 4.83 0.63 17.70
CA VAL A 180 4.39 -0.77 17.78
C VAL A 180 4.74 -1.33 19.15
N PRO A 181 3.76 -1.66 19.99
CA PRO A 181 4.03 -2.09 21.35
C PRO A 181 4.56 -3.53 21.34
N THR A 182 5.41 -3.84 22.30
CA THR A 182 5.92 -5.20 22.50
C THR A 182 5.03 -5.95 23.47
N PHE A 183 4.72 -7.21 23.17
CA PHE A 183 3.92 -8.03 24.09
C PHE A 183 4.69 -8.19 25.41
N PRO A 184 4.10 -7.77 26.55
CA PRO A 184 4.89 -7.55 27.77
C PRO A 184 5.08 -8.82 28.61
N VAL A 185 4.41 -9.93 28.27
CA VAL A 185 4.47 -11.20 29.03
C VAL A 185 5.35 -12.24 28.33
N SER A 186 6.23 -12.87 29.09
CA SER A 186 7.11 -13.94 28.64
C SER A 186 6.69 -15.30 29.23
N GLY A 187 7.15 -16.39 28.62
CA GLY A 187 6.96 -17.73 29.18
C GLY A 187 7.62 -17.92 30.56
N HIS A 188 8.65 -17.13 30.89
CA HIS A 188 9.28 -17.15 32.21
C HIS A 188 8.37 -16.57 33.29
N ASP A 189 7.60 -15.53 32.97
CA ASP A 189 6.61 -14.96 33.88
C ASP A 189 5.55 -16.02 34.26
N LEU A 190 5.10 -16.82 33.28
CA LEU A 190 4.15 -17.92 33.53
C LEU A 190 4.74 -19.06 34.36
N ARG A 191 6.03 -19.38 34.18
CA ARG A 191 6.72 -20.37 35.02
C ARG A 191 6.79 -19.93 36.49
N LYS A 192 6.99 -18.63 36.75
CA LYS A 192 6.96 -18.08 38.12
C LYS A 192 5.59 -18.21 38.78
N LEU A 193 4.52 -18.24 37.98
CA LEU A 193 3.16 -18.50 38.44
C LEU A 193 2.83 -20.01 38.58
N GLY A 194 3.81 -20.89 38.37
CA GLY A 194 3.64 -22.33 38.56
C GLY A 194 3.28 -23.13 37.31
N VAL A 195 3.17 -22.49 36.13
CA VAL A 195 2.90 -23.21 34.88
C VAL A 195 4.18 -23.86 34.36
N SER A 196 4.28 -25.19 34.44
CA SER A 196 5.50 -25.94 34.13
C SER A 196 5.50 -26.60 32.74
N SER A 197 4.34 -26.93 32.21
CA SER A 197 4.17 -27.58 30.91
C SER A 197 4.31 -26.58 29.76
N GLY A 198 5.18 -26.89 28.78
CA GLY A 198 5.38 -26.03 27.61
C GLY A 198 4.12 -25.83 26.76
N LYS A 199 3.23 -26.84 26.71
CA LYS A 199 1.95 -26.75 26.01
C LYS A 199 1.02 -25.73 26.70
N ASP A 200 0.97 -25.77 28.02
CA ASP A 200 0.09 -24.92 28.81
C ASP A 200 0.62 -23.48 28.84
N ILE A 201 1.95 -23.29 28.86
CA ILE A 201 2.58 -21.98 28.65
C ILE A 201 2.16 -21.39 27.30
N GLY A 202 2.22 -22.17 26.23
CA GLY A 202 1.83 -21.70 24.89
C GLY A 202 0.37 -21.27 24.83
N ALA A 203 -0.54 -22.08 25.40
CA ALA A 203 -1.97 -21.77 25.46
C ALA A 203 -2.25 -20.50 26.28
N ALA A 204 -1.64 -20.37 27.45
CA ALA A 204 -1.80 -19.19 28.31
C ALA A 204 -1.22 -17.92 27.64
N LEU A 205 -0.06 -18.01 26.98
CA LEU A 205 0.48 -16.86 26.22
C LEU A 205 -0.45 -16.45 25.08
N GLN A 206 -1.07 -17.41 24.38
CA GLN A 206 -2.03 -17.09 23.32
C GLN A 206 -3.25 -16.38 23.89
N GLN A 207 -3.82 -16.89 24.98
CA GLN A 207 -4.95 -16.25 25.65
C GLN A 207 -4.63 -14.82 26.09
N LEU A 208 -3.45 -14.60 26.68
CA LEU A 208 -3.01 -13.27 27.09
C LEU A 208 -2.78 -12.34 25.89
N ARG A 209 -2.31 -12.85 24.75
CA ARG A 209 -2.21 -12.06 23.51
C ARG A 209 -3.59 -11.64 23.01
N ASP A 210 -4.58 -12.51 23.13
CA ASP A 210 -5.95 -12.20 22.73
C ASP A 210 -6.56 -11.12 23.64
N GLU A 211 -6.34 -11.19 24.96
CA GLU A 211 -6.77 -10.14 25.89
C GLU A 211 -6.04 -8.82 25.66
N TRP A 212 -4.72 -8.86 25.43
CA TRP A 212 -3.94 -7.68 25.09
C TRP A 212 -4.40 -7.03 23.77
N LYS A 213 -4.78 -7.84 22.78
CA LYS A 213 -5.41 -7.36 21.54
C LYS A 213 -6.79 -6.76 21.82
N LYS A 214 -7.63 -7.38 22.66
CA LYS A 214 -8.93 -6.78 23.02
C LYS A 214 -8.79 -5.43 23.71
N SER A 215 -7.72 -5.23 24.48
CA SER A 215 -7.47 -3.99 25.22
C SER A 215 -6.86 -2.86 24.38
N GLY A 216 -6.79 -3.00 23.06
CA GLY A 216 -6.16 -1.99 22.23
C GLY A 216 -4.62 -2.03 22.23
N TYR A 217 -4.00 -3.09 22.76
CA TYR A 217 -2.56 -3.19 23.05
C TYR A 217 -2.06 -2.31 24.21
N HIS A 218 -2.95 -1.82 25.07
CA HIS A 218 -2.60 -0.95 26.21
C HIS A 218 -2.27 -1.70 27.50
N MET A 219 -2.76 -2.92 27.70
CA MET A 219 -2.57 -3.62 28.99
C MET A 219 -1.09 -3.93 29.24
N ASP A 220 -0.66 -3.68 30.46
CA ASP A 220 0.69 -4.00 30.92
C ASP A 220 0.84 -5.46 31.37
N LYS A 221 2.04 -5.83 31.81
CA LYS A 221 2.34 -7.18 32.29
C LYS A 221 1.47 -7.58 33.48
N GLU A 222 1.29 -6.71 34.45
CA GLU A 222 0.59 -7.03 35.69
C GLU A 222 -0.90 -7.22 35.44
N GLU A 223 -1.49 -6.32 34.66
CA GLU A 223 -2.87 -6.40 34.20
C GLU A 223 -3.13 -7.70 33.45
N LEU A 224 -2.26 -8.07 32.50
CA LEU A 224 -2.39 -9.32 31.75
C LEU A 224 -2.25 -10.55 32.64
N LEU A 225 -1.23 -10.62 33.49
CA LEU A 225 -1.05 -11.76 34.40
C LEU A 225 -2.22 -11.91 35.39
N SER A 226 -2.92 -10.81 35.71
CA SER A 226 -4.13 -10.86 36.55
C SER A 226 -5.31 -11.56 35.86
N CYS A 227 -5.40 -11.51 34.52
CA CYS A 227 -6.45 -12.18 33.76
C CYS A 227 -6.40 -13.72 33.89
N LEU A 228 -5.20 -14.29 34.02
CA LEU A 228 -5.03 -15.74 34.23
C LEU A 228 -5.50 -16.20 35.61
N LYS A 229 -5.45 -15.32 36.63
CA LYS A 229 -5.86 -15.66 38.00
C LYS A 229 -7.38 -15.71 38.18
N LYS A 230 -8.15 -15.22 37.20
CA LYS A 230 -9.63 -15.22 37.21
C LYS A 230 -10.25 -16.49 36.61
N LEU A 231 -9.43 -17.48 36.27
CA LEU A 231 -9.83 -18.82 35.79
C LEU A 231 -9.53 -19.86 36.86
#